data_AF-A0A0F9CRX8-F1
#
_entry.id   AF-A0A0F9CRX8-F1
#
_cell.length_a   1.000
_cell.length_b   1.000
_cell.length_c   1.000
_cell.angle_alpha   90.00
_cell.angle_beta   90.00
_cell.angle_gamma   90.00
#
_symmetry.space_group_name_H-M   'P 1'
#
loop_
_entity.id
_entity.type
_entity.pdbx_description
1 polymer ?
#
loop_
_entity_poly.entity_id
_entity_poly.type
_entity_poly.pdbx_seq_one_letter_code
_entity_poly.pdbx_strand_id
1 'polypeptide(L)' 'MAGNTRGRLKERFEGMHKNFEWIREHCSQSLELIGDKKPELSIAIKALAESVDIMDKLAQDIYGSL' A
#
# COMPACT_ATOMS: atom_id res chain seq x y z
N MET A 1 4.71 21.00 25.21
CA MET A 1 3.60 20.14 24.75
C MET A 1 4.13 18.93 23.98
N ALA A 2 4.82 18.02 24.66
CA ALA A 2 5.36 16.77 24.08
C ALA A 2 4.33 15.61 24.08
N GLY A 3 3.04 15.90 24.34
CA GLY A 3 2.07 14.92 24.83
C GLY A 3 1.32 14.07 23.80
N ASN A 4 1.56 14.22 22.49
CA ASN A 4 0.83 13.42 21.49
C ASN A 4 1.65 13.06 20.23
N THR A 5 2.97 12.96 20.33
CA THR A 5 3.79 12.59 19.16
C THR A 5 3.49 11.16 18.71
N ARG A 6 3.39 10.21 19.67
CA ARG A 6 3.08 8.80 19.39
C ARG A 6 1.71 8.61 18.72
N GLY A 7 0.66 9.25 19.25
CA GLY A 7 -0.69 9.15 18.69
C GLY A 7 -0.76 9.70 17.27
N ARG A 8 -0.16 10.88 17.04
CA ARG A 8 -0.08 11.47 15.69
C ARG A 8 0.70 10.60 14.71
N LEU A 9 1.78 9.93 15.15
CA LEU A 9 2.50 8.99 14.28
C LEU A 9 1.61 7.80 13.92
N LYS A 10 0.91 7.21 14.90
CA LYS A 10 -0.04 6.11 14.64
C LYS A 10 -1.12 6.49 13.63
N GLU A 11 -1.73 7.67 13.75
CA GLU A 11 -2.70 8.19 12.79
C GLU A 11 -2.12 8.29 11.37
N ARG A 12 -0.86 8.72 11.23
CA ARG A 12 -0.20 8.82 9.92
C ARG A 12 0.04 7.46 9.29
N PHE A 13 0.55 6.50 10.07
CA PHE A 13 0.81 5.14 9.58
C PHE A 13 -0.49 4.37 9.29
N GLU A 14 -1.56 4.60 10.05
CA GLU A 14 -2.89 4.05 9.73
C GLU A 14 -3.42 4.64 8.40
N GLY A 15 -3.23 5.94 8.17
CA GLY A 15 -3.55 6.57 6.89
C GLY A 15 -2.75 6.00 5.72
N MET A 16 -1.46 5.71 5.93
CA MET A 16 -0.63 5.04 4.92
C MET A 16 -1.16 3.64 4.58
N HIS A 17 -1.51 2.85 5.60
CA HIS A 17 -2.06 1.50 5.40
C HIS A 17 -3.32 1.52 4.52
N LYS A 18 -4.26 2.43 4.79
CA LYS A 18 -5.49 2.61 3.98
C LYS A 18 -5.17 3.00 2.53
N ASN A 19 -4.17 3.86 2.31
CA ASN A 19 -3.75 4.22 0.96
C ASN A 19 -3.12 3.03 0.22
N PHE A 20 -2.32 2.21 0.89
CA PHE A 20 -1.74 1.01 0.28
C PHE A 20 -2.81 -0.04 -0.05
N GLU A 21 -3.82 -0.22 0.79
CA GLU A 21 -5.00 -1.04 0.49
C GLU A 21 -5.73 -0.53 -0.76
N TRP A 22 -6.00 0.78 -0.84
CA TRP A 22 -6.64 1.40 -2.01
C TRP A 22 -5.83 1.19 -3.30
N ILE A 23 -4.49 1.35 -3.25
CA ILE A 23 -3.63 1.12 -4.41
C ILE A 23 -3.68 -0.36 -4.85
N ARG A 24 -3.64 -1.31 -3.91
CA ARG A 24 -3.72 -2.75 -4.23
C ARG A 24 -5.05 -3.11 -4.89
N GLU A 25 -6.16 -2.56 -4.40
CA GLU A 25 -7.48 -2.75 -5.01
C GLU A 25 -7.49 -2.26 -6.46
N HIS A 26 -6.96 -1.07 -6.72
CA HIS A 26 -6.90 -0.50 -8.08
C HIS A 26 -5.96 -1.28 -9.00
N CYS A 27 -4.87 -1.84 -8.47
CA CYS A 27 -4.01 -2.73 -9.24
C CYS A 27 -4.76 -4.01 -9.64
N SER A 28 -5.52 -4.61 -8.72
CA SER A 28 -6.35 -5.79 -9.02
C SER A 28 -7.40 -5.50 -10.09
N GLN A 29 -8.17 -4.42 -9.94
CA GLN A 29 -9.18 -4.01 -10.92
C GLN A 29 -8.55 -3.68 -12.28
N SER A 30 -7.36 -3.07 -12.29
CA SER A 30 -6.64 -2.79 -13.54
C SER A 30 -6.21 -4.06 -14.27
N LEU A 31 -5.80 -5.10 -13.54
CA LEU A 31 -5.49 -6.41 -14.13
C LEU A 31 -6.72 -7.06 -14.75
N GLU A 32 -7.88 -6.97 -14.09
CA GLU A 32 -9.16 -7.46 -14.64
C GLU A 32 -9.54 -6.73 -15.93
N LEU A 33 -9.36 -5.40 -15.99
CA LEU A 33 -9.66 -4.59 -17.17
C LEU A 33 -8.75 -4.91 -18.37
N ILE A 34 -7.47 -5.17 -18.11
CA ILE A 34 -6.50 -5.50 -19.18
C ILE A 34 -6.73 -6.92 -19.70
N GLY A 35 -7.02 -7.88 -18.80
CA GLY A 35 -7.06 -9.30 -19.12
C GLY A 35 -5.74 -9.75 -19.77
N ASP A 36 -5.85 -10.49 -20.87
CA ASP A 36 -4.69 -11.02 -21.61
C ASP A 36 -4.26 -10.13 -22.79
N LYS A 37 -4.81 -8.92 -22.91
CA LYS A 37 -4.60 -8.06 -24.09
C LYS A 37 -3.21 -7.43 -24.16
N LYS A 38 -2.58 -7.20 -23.01
CA LYS A 38 -1.29 -6.51 -22.86
C LYS A 38 -0.45 -7.12 -21.74
N PRO A 39 0.23 -8.25 -22.00
CA PRO A 39 0.96 -8.98 -20.96
C PRO A 39 2.06 -8.15 -20.29
N GLU A 40 2.72 -7.26 -21.03
CA GLU A 40 3.75 -6.35 -20.51
C GLU A 40 3.19 -5.38 -19.46
N LEU A 41 1.96 -4.88 -19.67
CA LEU A 41 1.31 -3.97 -18.73
C LEU A 41 0.84 -4.73 -17.48
N SER A 42 0.36 -5.97 -17.65
CA SER A 42 0.01 -6.84 -16.54
C SER A 42 1.21 -7.18 -15.66
N ILE A 43 2.40 -7.39 -16.25
CA ILE A 43 3.65 -7.59 -15.49
C ILE A 43 3.97 -6.35 -14.67
N ALA A 44 3.90 -5.16 -15.27
CA ALA A 44 4.19 -3.91 -14.58
C ALA A 44 3.22 -3.65 -13.40
N ILE A 45 1.92 -3.90 -13.58
CA ILE A 45 0.92 -3.71 -12.53
C ILE A 45 1.10 -4.72 -11.39
N LYS A 46 1.46 -5.97 -11.69
CA LYS A 46 1.80 -6.96 -10.66
C LYS A 46 3.01 -6.52 -9.83
N ALA A 47 4.08 -6.07 -10.49
CA ALA A 47 5.27 -5.56 -9.81
C ALA A 47 4.96 -4.34 -8.92
N LEU A 48 4.04 -3.45 -9.36
CA LEU A 48 3.56 -2.34 -8.55
C LEU A 48 2.81 -2.84 -7.31
N ALA A 49 1.87 -3.77 -7.47
CA ALA A 49 1.11 -4.34 -6.36
C ALA A 49 2.01 -5.01 -5.32
N GLU A 50 3.02 -5.78 -5.76
CA GLU A 50 4.02 -6.41 -4.89
C GLU A 50 4.85 -5.36 -4.13
N SER A 51 5.27 -4.29 -4.81
CA SER A 51 6.03 -3.21 -4.17
C SER A 51 5.22 -2.49 -3.09
N VAL A 52 3.94 -2.27 -3.34
CA VAL A 52 3.01 -1.66 -2.37
C VAL A 52 2.82 -2.56 -1.15
N ASP A 53 2.75 -3.88 -1.34
CA ASP A 53 2.67 -4.83 -0.24
C ASP A 53 3.92 -4.80 0.66
N ILE A 54 5.11 -4.67 0.05
CA ILE A 54 6.37 -4.48 0.79
C ILE A 54 6.34 -3.16 1.58
N MET A 55 5.92 -2.07 0.96
CA MET A 55 5.82 -0.76 1.63
C MET A 55 4.83 -0.78 2.79
N ASP A 56 3.70 -1.46 2.63
CA ASP A 56 2.69 -1.61 3.68
C ASP A 56 3.23 -2.37 4.88
N LYS A 57 3.92 -3.49 4.65
CA LYS A 57 4.58 -4.26 5.72
C LYS A 57 5.59 -3.42 6.49
N LEU A 58 6.45 -2.65 5.79
CA LEU A 58 7.40 -1.75 6.44
C LEU A 58 6.70 -0.68 7.29
N ALA A 59 5.59 -0.12 6.79
CA ALA A 59 4.80 0.86 7.54
C ALA A 59 4.13 0.23 8.77
N GLN A 60 3.63 -1.00 8.66
CA GLN A 60 3.03 -1.75 9.77
C GLN A 60 4.07 -2.13 10.83
N ASP A 61 5.28 -2.53 10.43
CA ASP A 61 6.37 -2.83 11.36
C ASP A 61 6.73 -1.58 12.20
N ILE A 62 6.81 -0.41 11.55
CA ILE A 62 7.01 0.85 12.26
C ILE A 62 5.83 1.14 13.17
N TYR A 63 4.58 1.01 12.69
CA TYR A 63 3.38 1.21 13.51
C TYR A 63 3.37 0.31 14.75
N GLY A 64 3.74 -0.97 14.60
CA GLY A 64 3.81 -1.94 15.69
C GLY A 64 4.88 -1.62 16.72
N SER A 65 5.97 -0.97 16.30
CA SER A 65 7.03 -0.50 17.19
C SER A 65 6.68 0.79 17.96
N LEU A 66 5.66 1.55 17.51
CA LEU A 66 5.25 2.81 18.12
C LEU A 66 4.49 2.60 19.42
#